data_AF-A0A916HJZ0-F1
#
_entry.id   AF-A0A916HJZ0-F1
#
_cell.length_a   1.000
_cell.length_b   1.000
_cell.length_c   1.000
_cell.angle_alpha   90.00
_cell.angle_beta   90.00
_cell.angle_gamma   90.00
#
_symmetry.space_group_name_H-M   'P 1'
#
loop_
_entity.id
_entity.type
_entity.pdbx_description
1 polymer ?
#
loop_
_entity_poly.entity_id
_entity_poly.type
_entity_poly.pdbx_seq_one_letter_code
_entity_poly.pdbx_strand_id
1 'polypeptide(L)'
;VAAEPKAIGYGGAAYGAGAKHLKVSKETGGEAIEPTEETVVGGTYPIWRYLFIYVNPALDKGEIAAYLNWIRSDAGQAVVKDVGYYPLPRPLRQ
;
A
#
# COMPACT_ATOMS: atom_id res chain seq x y z
N VAL A 1 -11.07 -2.75 17.32
CA VAL A 1 -11.37 -4.06 16.70
C VAL A 1 -11.04 -5.20 17.66
N ALA A 2 -9.79 -5.34 18.12
CA ALA A 2 -9.38 -6.48 18.96
C ALA A 2 -10.16 -6.68 20.29
N ALA A 3 -10.79 -5.65 20.84
CA ALA A 3 -11.55 -5.75 22.10
C ALA A 3 -12.96 -6.37 21.97
N GLU A 4 -13.50 -6.49 20.75
CA GLU A 4 -14.86 -7.01 20.50
C GLU A 4 -14.79 -8.10 19.42
N PRO A 5 -15.07 -9.38 19.75
CA PRO A 5 -14.90 -10.51 18.84
C PRO A 5 -15.59 -10.39 17.47
N LYS A 6 -16.68 -9.62 17.39
CA LYS A 6 -17.45 -9.44 16.13
C LYS A 6 -17.22 -8.08 15.47
N ALA A 7 -16.28 -7.27 15.97
CA ALA A 7 -16.01 -5.97 15.38
C ALA A 7 -15.38 -6.09 13.99
N ILE A 8 -15.82 -5.22 13.08
CA ILE A 8 -15.22 -5.03 11.77
C ILE A 8 -14.61 -3.63 11.75
N GLY A 9 -13.41 -3.52 11.17
CA GLY A 9 -12.74 -2.24 10.96
C GLY A 9 -12.09 -2.20 9.59
N TYR A 10 -11.68 -1.00 9.18
CA TYR A 10 -10.91 -0.79 7.95
C TYR A 10 -9.52 -0.24 8.32
N GLY A 11 -8.51 -0.68 7.61
CA GLY A 11 -7.12 -0.33 7.86
C GLY A 11 -6.23 -0.73 6.68
N GLY A 12 -4.95 -0.37 6.73
CA GLY A 12 -3.99 -0.81 5.72
C GLY A 12 -3.71 -2.32 5.82
N ALA A 13 -3.52 -2.98 4.67
CA ALA A 13 -3.20 -4.42 4.61
C ALA A 13 -1.95 -4.80 5.44
N ALA A 14 -1.02 -3.85 5.63
CA ALA A 14 0.17 -4.00 6.49
C ALA A 14 -0.18 -4.27 7.98
N TYR A 15 -1.35 -3.86 8.44
CA TYR A 15 -1.75 -3.88 9.86
C TYR A 15 -2.65 -5.07 10.22
N GLY A 16 -2.62 -6.14 9.42
CA GLY A 16 -3.44 -7.33 9.61
C GLY A 16 -3.01 -8.25 10.76
N ALA A 17 -1.85 -8.02 11.38
CA ALA A 17 -1.37 -8.87 12.47
C ALA A 17 -2.38 -8.92 13.63
N GLY A 18 -2.95 -10.10 13.89
CA GLY A 18 -3.98 -10.31 14.92
C GLY A 18 -5.43 -10.11 14.45
N ALA A 19 -5.67 -9.86 13.16
CA ALA A 19 -6.99 -9.78 12.55
C ALA A 19 -7.06 -10.60 11.24
N LYS A 20 -8.27 -11.02 10.85
CA LYS A 20 -8.50 -11.68 9.57
C LYS A 20 -8.78 -10.65 8.49
N HIS A 21 -8.03 -10.67 7.39
CA HIS A 21 -8.38 -9.90 6.20
C HIS A 21 -9.65 -10.46 5.54
N LEU A 22 -10.55 -9.56 5.17
CA LEU A 22 -11.74 -9.93 4.39
C LEU A 22 -11.41 -9.85 2.90
N LYS A 23 -11.90 -10.84 2.15
CA LYS A 23 -11.94 -10.78 0.69
C LYS A 23 -13.04 -9.82 0.26
N VAL A 24 -12.79 -9.03 -0.78
CA VAL A 24 -13.73 -8.01 -1.26
C VAL A 24 -14.00 -8.25 -2.75
N SER A 25 -15.28 -8.29 -3.12
CA SER A 25 -15.71 -8.26 -4.52
C SER A 25 -16.07 -6.83 -4.91
N LYS A 26 -15.76 -6.46 -6.16
CA LYS A 26 -16.17 -5.18 -6.73
C LYS A 26 -17.68 -5.14 -7.02
N GLU A 27 -18.24 -6.30 -7.40
CA GLU A 27 -19.64 -6.45 -7.81
C GLU A 27 -20.39 -7.39 -6.86
N THR A 28 -21.69 -7.17 -6.69
CA THR A 28 -22.55 -8.07 -5.92
C THR A 28 -22.59 -9.45 -6.56
N GLY A 29 -22.22 -10.49 -5.80
CA GLY A 29 -22.14 -11.88 -6.29
C GLY A 29 -20.90 -12.20 -7.15
N GLY A 30 -20.00 -11.23 -7.34
CA GLY A 30 -18.73 -11.42 -8.04
C GLY A 30 -17.68 -12.14 -7.19
N GLU A 31 -16.53 -12.43 -7.83
CA GLU A 31 -15.38 -13.04 -7.16
C GLU A 31 -14.82 -12.11 -6.08
N ALA A 32 -14.68 -12.63 -4.86
CA ALA A 32 -14.07 -11.90 -3.76
C ALA A 32 -12.55 -12.13 -3.73
N ILE A 33 -11.80 -11.03 -3.80
CA ILE A 33 -10.34 -11.04 -3.93
C ILE A 33 -9.69 -10.71 -2.58
N GLU A 34 -8.59 -11.36 -2.24
CA GLU A 34 -7.82 -11.14 -1.01
C GLU A 34 -6.78 -10.00 -1.20
N PRO A 35 -6.47 -9.17 -0.18
CA PRO A 35 -5.53 -8.06 -0.31
C PRO A 35 -4.05 -8.49 -0.18
N THR A 36 -3.54 -9.28 -1.12
CA THR A 36 -2.13 -9.70 -1.19
C THR A 36 -1.26 -8.66 -1.92
N GLU A 37 0.07 -8.78 -1.82
CA GLU A 37 1.00 -7.94 -2.60
C GLU A 37 0.69 -8.02 -4.11
N GLU A 38 0.49 -9.24 -4.62
CA GLU A 38 0.18 -9.50 -6.03
C GLU A 38 -1.13 -8.84 -6.47
N THR A 39 -2.20 -9.05 -5.71
CA THR A 39 -3.53 -8.54 -6.08
C THR A 39 -3.67 -7.03 -5.90
N VAL A 40 -2.97 -6.43 -4.93
CA VAL A 40 -2.97 -4.98 -4.73
C VAL A 40 -2.09 -4.27 -5.75
N VAL A 41 -0.85 -4.74 -5.97
CA VAL A 41 0.06 -4.16 -6.97
C VAL A 41 -0.46 -4.39 -8.39
N GLY A 42 -1.10 -5.53 -8.64
CA GLY A 42 -1.78 -5.85 -9.89
C GLY A 42 -3.13 -5.14 -10.09
N GLY A 43 -3.62 -4.41 -9.08
CA GLY A 43 -4.87 -3.62 -9.16
C GLY A 43 -6.15 -4.47 -9.23
N THR A 44 -6.08 -5.77 -8.96
CA THR A 44 -7.23 -6.67 -8.99
C THR A 44 -8.01 -6.66 -7.67
N TYR A 45 -7.34 -6.50 -6.53
CA TYR A 45 -8.03 -6.23 -5.27
C TYR A 45 -8.72 -4.87 -5.35
N PRO A 46 -10.02 -4.74 -5.04
CA PRO A 46 -10.79 -3.54 -5.40
C PRO A 46 -10.53 -2.30 -4.52
N ILE A 47 -9.90 -2.45 -3.35
CA ILE A 47 -9.65 -1.34 -2.41
C ILE A 47 -8.15 -1.12 -2.27
N TRP A 48 -7.58 -0.27 -3.12
CA TRP A 48 -6.16 0.06 -3.12
C TRP A 48 -5.95 1.53 -3.50
N ARG A 49 -4.74 2.04 -3.22
CA ARG A 49 -4.30 3.36 -3.66
C ARG A 49 -2.79 3.48 -3.57
N TYR A 50 -2.20 4.37 -4.35
CA TYR A 50 -0.84 4.85 -4.08
C TYR A 50 -0.81 5.75 -2.84
N LEU A 51 0.33 5.76 -2.16
CA LEU A 51 0.65 6.76 -1.16
C LEU A 51 1.36 7.92 -1.85
N PHE A 52 0.69 9.07 -1.91
CA PHE A 52 1.27 10.27 -2.52
C PHE A 52 2.04 11.08 -1.50
N ILE A 53 3.21 11.58 -1.91
CA ILE A 53 3.92 12.64 -1.20
C ILE A 53 3.62 13.94 -1.94
N TYR A 54 3.11 14.92 -1.21
CA TYR A 54 2.86 16.26 -1.73
C TYR A 54 4.02 17.16 -1.35
N VAL A 55 4.67 17.75 -2.36
CA VAL A 55 5.77 18.68 -2.19
C VAL A 55 5.43 20.00 -2.88
N ASN A 56 5.79 21.11 -2.26
CA ASN A 56 5.76 22.40 -2.93
C ASN A 56 6.83 22.37 -4.05
N PRO A 57 6.49 22.60 -5.34
CA PRO A 57 7.46 22.55 -6.43
C PRO A 57 8.69 23.45 -6.21
N ALA A 58 8.55 24.58 -5.51
CA ALA A 58 9.66 25.47 -5.20
C ALA A 58 10.71 24.86 -4.24
N LEU A 59 10.32 23.79 -3.54
CA LEU A 59 11.14 23.04 -2.57
C LEU A 59 11.65 21.71 -3.14
N ASP A 60 11.27 21.31 -4.35
CA ASP A 60 11.76 20.09 -5.00
C ASP A 60 13.19 20.27 -5.53
N LYS A 61 14.15 20.37 -4.60
CA LYS A 61 15.58 20.59 -4.86
C LYS A 61 16.42 20.13 -3.68
N GLY A 62 17.72 19.94 -3.92
CA GLY A 62 18.67 19.51 -2.89
C GLY A 62 18.23 18.22 -2.21
N GLU A 63 18.29 18.19 -0.88
CA GLU A 63 17.96 17.02 -0.06
C GLU A 63 16.51 16.52 -0.25
N ILE A 64 15.57 17.42 -0.55
CA ILE A 64 14.16 17.03 -0.78
C ILE A 64 14.07 16.21 -2.06
N ALA A 65 14.64 16.69 -3.16
CA ALA A 65 14.67 15.96 -4.43
C ALA A 65 15.45 14.63 -4.28
N ALA A 66 16.57 14.64 -3.54
CA ALA A 66 17.35 13.44 -3.26
C ALA A 66 16.52 12.38 -2.52
N TYR A 67 15.76 12.78 -1.50
CA TYR A 67 14.84 11.90 -0.78
C TYR A 67 13.71 11.38 -1.68
N LEU A 68 13.04 12.25 -2.44
CA LEU A 68 11.95 11.87 -3.35
C LEU A 68 12.40 10.89 -4.45
N ASN A 69 13.67 10.97 -4.86
CA ASN A 69 14.27 9.98 -5.75
C ASN A 69 14.59 8.69 -4.98
N TRP A 70 15.24 8.79 -3.82
CA TRP A 70 15.63 7.63 -3.03
C TRP A 70 14.43 6.77 -2.61
N ILE A 71 13.31 7.35 -2.19
CA ILE A 71 12.12 6.58 -1.81
C ILE A 71 11.55 5.77 -2.98
N ARG A 72 11.80 6.15 -4.24
CA ARG A 72 11.37 5.43 -5.44
C ARG A 72 12.41 4.42 -5.94
N SER A 73 13.64 4.49 -5.43
CA SER A 73 14.70 3.53 -5.73
C SER A 73 14.43 2.15 -5.14
N ASP A 74 15.16 1.13 -5.61
CA ASP A 74 15.07 -0.21 -5.04
C ASP A 74 15.45 -0.25 -3.56
N ALA A 75 16.40 0.58 -3.11
CA ALA A 75 16.79 0.66 -1.70
C ALA A 75 15.64 1.22 -0.84
N GLY A 76 15.01 2.31 -1.29
CA GLY A 76 13.85 2.89 -0.59
C GLY A 76 12.65 1.93 -0.58
N GLN A 77 12.41 1.23 -1.69
CA GLN A 77 11.32 0.27 -1.81
C GLN A 77 11.56 -1.03 -1.02
N ALA A 78 12.81 -1.42 -0.77
CA ALA A 78 13.14 -2.49 0.17
C ALA A 78 12.67 -2.13 1.59
N VAL A 79 12.93 -0.90 2.05
CA VAL A 79 12.45 -0.41 3.36
C VAL A 79 10.93 -0.42 3.44
N VAL A 80 10.22 0.00 2.37
CA VAL A 80 8.74 -0.06 2.31
C VAL A 80 8.22 -1.47 2.58
N LYS A 81 8.87 -2.48 2.01
CA LYS A 81 8.52 -3.89 2.22
C LYS A 81 8.80 -4.34 3.65
N ASP A 82 9.95 -3.95 4.21
CA ASP A 82 10.33 -4.30 5.58
C ASP A 82 9.35 -3.75 6.63
N VAL A 83 8.76 -2.57 6.37
CA VAL A 83 7.74 -1.97 7.24
C VAL A 83 6.31 -2.46 6.93
N GLY A 84 6.16 -3.45 6.05
CA GLY A 84 4.90 -4.17 5.79
C GLY A 84 4.02 -3.58 4.69
N TYR A 85 4.47 -2.56 3.97
CA TYR A 85 3.74 -2.01 2.83
C TYR A 85 4.13 -2.73 1.53
N TYR A 86 3.23 -2.73 0.55
CA TYR A 86 3.54 -3.26 -0.77
C TYR A 86 4.35 -2.23 -1.57
N PRO A 87 5.49 -2.63 -2.13
CA PRO A 87 6.37 -1.71 -2.83
C PRO A 87 5.74 -1.27 -4.16
N LEU A 88 6.15 -0.11 -4.66
CA LEU A 88 5.81 0.39 -5.98
C LEU A 88 6.13 -0.67 -7.05
N PRO A 89 5.30 -0.81 -8.09
CA PRO A 89 5.63 -1.67 -9.22
C PRO A 89 6.89 -1.14 -9.93
N ARG A 90 7.70 -2.04 -10.52
CA ARG A 90 8.97 -1.68 -11.16
C ARG A 90 8.89 -0.49 -12.14
N PRO A 91 7.85 -0.34 -12.99
CA PRO A 91 7.75 0.81 -13.90
C PRO A 91 7.63 2.18 -13.21
N LEU A 92 7.28 2.21 -11.92
CA LEU A 92 7.18 3.44 -11.12
C LEU A 92 8.39 3.68 -10.21
N ARG A 93 9.37 2.77 -10.23
CA ARG A 93 10.65 2.94 -9.55
C ARG A 93 11.60 3.71 -10.47
N GLN A 94 12.45 4.56 -9.88
CA GLN A 94 13.46 5.34 -10.58
C GLN A 94 14.86 4.99 -10.08
#